data_AF-A0A353YY45-F1
#
_entry.id   AF-A0A353YY45-F1
#
_cell.length_a   1.000
_cell.length_b   1.000
_cell.length_c   1.000
_cell.angle_alpha   90.00
_cell.angle_beta   90.00
_cell.angle_gamma   90.00
#
_symmetry.space_group_name_H-M   'P 1'
#
loop_
_entity.id
_entity.type
_entity.pdbx_description
1 polymer ?
#
loop_
_entity_poly.entity_id
_entity_poly.type
_entity_poly.pdbx_seq_one_letter_code
_entity_poly.pdbx_strand_id
1 'polypeptide(L)'
;MTFKIKHIATRFLLQSIFTILIIATLIFIMFYSGYKKKDTLLANSISEEIGSKIVLARLSLDKAFDLQKADPNFVENTNDVLVNQHKAIVDEIGDSLKSLTQINYLGRYFNKNQSIDSIQLKLNNYSLAFTKTLLSLKEKGNQTGGLIKIADAAINSVYNQLEMAPDNGLQAANFNAYTTAYMAEYSYSKLYQLINFCDEVLSPLYFYEEYDISALEMELTTLRNILNRIEQVDLRLMNKAENTGQIVDLELSYSALLIEFDRFKASVKEQTRKYNANWNWTFTLLAILLTTAYVIVMGRFSSIVRKSVRSLHKITIALAHGNIKDTVPEHGHYEFDAFNKDFKSLFALLNSRKAFIHHLLNEEFESDLEIKADNDEIGNALLKLKDKMMASKQEQIRYNEENTSRRYINEGLAKFAEIMRVNSHNTNLLADEFIKQMVKYMGALQGGLFLTNDDKTESLQLISAFAFDRKRYIQKTIKKGEGLVGTCAVEQKTINLTEIPENYVLIKSGLGDTPPNNLLLLPVRDEGVIVGVIELASLKVFNEIEIELAENIASTLASTIISSRTNLKTAQLLKKSQEQAAEMAEQEEEMRQ
;
A
#
# COMPACT_ATOMS: atom_id res chain seq x y z
N MET A 1 0.26 16.28 15.74
CA MET A 1 0.05 15.92 14.31
C MET A 1 1.36 15.74 13.53
N THR A 2 2.51 16.20 14.03
CA THR A 2 3.81 16.26 13.32
C THR A 2 4.69 15.00 13.41
N PHE A 3 4.40 14.05 14.31
CA PHE A 3 5.21 12.81 14.46
C PHE A 3 4.78 11.66 13.52
N LYS A 4 3.61 11.77 12.85
CA LYS A 4 2.95 10.66 12.14
C LYS A 4 3.30 10.50 10.64
N ILE A 5 3.91 11.50 10.01
CA ILE A 5 4.26 11.47 8.57
C ILE A 5 5.64 10.83 8.32
N LYS A 6 6.51 10.78 9.34
CA LYS A 6 7.90 10.33 9.21
C LYS A 6 8.05 8.85 8.85
N HIS A 7 7.12 7.98 9.25
CA HIS A 7 7.32 6.53 9.13
C HIS A 7 6.71 5.86 7.88
N ILE A 8 5.56 6.34 7.38
CA ILE A 8 5.07 5.97 6.04
C ILE A 8 6.08 6.44 4.98
N ALA A 9 6.65 7.64 5.20
CA ALA A 9 7.76 8.13 4.40
C ALA A 9 8.95 7.16 4.46
N THR A 10 9.32 6.56 5.60
CA THR A 10 10.52 5.70 5.67
C THR A 10 10.46 4.42 4.85
N ARG A 11 9.31 3.74 4.71
CA ARG A 11 9.23 2.51 3.90
C ARG A 11 9.03 2.76 2.41
N PHE A 12 8.24 3.77 2.04
CA PHE A 12 8.25 4.27 0.66
C PHE A 12 9.63 4.82 0.30
N LEU A 13 10.31 5.53 1.20
CA LEU A 13 11.73 5.90 1.03
C LEU A 13 12.58 4.66 0.83
N LEU A 14 12.42 3.61 1.63
CA LEU A 14 13.22 2.38 1.46
C LEU A 14 13.00 1.76 0.08
N GLN A 15 11.76 1.74 -0.40
CA GLN A 15 11.42 1.24 -1.73
C GLN A 15 12.02 2.13 -2.83
N SER A 16 11.85 3.46 -2.70
CA SER A 16 12.46 4.45 -3.59
C SER A 16 13.98 4.32 -3.61
N ILE A 17 14.61 4.18 -2.45
CA ILE A 17 16.05 3.98 -2.27
C ILE A 17 16.46 2.68 -2.97
N PHE A 18 15.72 1.58 -2.79
CA PHE A 18 16.05 0.31 -3.43
C PHE A 18 15.93 0.39 -4.96
N THR A 19 14.90 1.05 -5.48
CA THR A 19 14.76 1.30 -6.92
C THR A 19 15.85 2.22 -7.46
N ILE A 20 16.22 3.27 -6.72
CA ILE A 20 17.32 4.18 -7.08
C ILE A 20 18.65 3.41 -7.07
N LEU A 21 18.86 2.51 -6.10
CA LEU A 21 20.08 1.70 -6.00
C LEU A 21 20.19 0.72 -7.18
N ILE A 22 19.08 0.10 -7.60
CA ILE A 22 19.03 -0.77 -8.79
C ILE A 22 19.32 0.04 -10.07
N ILE A 23 18.71 1.22 -10.22
CA ILE A 23 18.96 2.08 -11.38
C ILE A 23 20.42 2.56 -11.40
N ALA A 24 20.96 2.99 -10.26
CA ALA A 24 22.35 3.42 -10.14
C ALA A 24 23.33 2.28 -10.45
N THR A 25 23.04 1.06 -9.99
CA THR A 25 23.86 -0.12 -10.33
C THR A 25 23.77 -0.46 -11.81
N LEU A 26 22.60 -0.39 -12.45
CA LEU A 26 22.45 -0.58 -13.90
C LEU A 26 23.21 0.47 -14.71
N ILE A 27 23.15 1.75 -14.31
CA ILE A 27 23.91 2.83 -14.94
C ILE A 27 25.42 2.60 -14.77
N PHE A 28 25.86 2.21 -13.57
CA PHE A 28 27.27 1.86 -13.33
C PHE A 28 27.73 0.69 -14.21
N ILE A 29 26.91 -0.35 -14.36
CA ILE A 29 27.17 -1.49 -15.26
C ILE A 29 27.34 -1.00 -16.70
N MET A 30 26.45 -0.14 -17.19
CA MET A 30 26.54 0.42 -18.54
C MET A 30 27.82 1.23 -18.75
N PHE A 31 28.14 2.18 -17.86
CA PHE A 31 29.35 2.98 -17.96
C PHE A 31 30.62 2.13 -17.88
N TYR A 32 30.65 1.15 -16.98
CA TYR A 32 31.79 0.25 -16.81
C TYR A 32 31.97 -0.68 -18.01
N SER A 33 30.87 -1.14 -18.63
CA SER A 33 30.92 -1.90 -19.90
C SER A 33 31.50 -1.07 -21.04
N GLY A 34 31.18 0.22 -21.11
CA GLY A 34 31.72 1.16 -22.10
C GLY A 34 33.23 1.38 -21.93
N TYR A 35 33.69 1.57 -20.68
CA TYR A 35 35.12 1.72 -20.39
C TYR A 35 35.92 0.47 -20.83
N LYS A 36 35.40 -0.73 -20.60
CA LYS A 36 36.11 -1.98 -20.95
C LYS A 36 36.07 -2.34 -22.43
N LYS A 37 35.06 -1.85 -23.15
CA LYS A 37 35.06 -1.91 -24.61
C LYS A 37 36.25 -1.15 -25.20
N LYS A 38 36.74 -0.10 -24.51
CA LYS A 38 37.94 0.65 -24.92
C LYS A 38 39.21 -0.22 -24.87
N ASP A 39 39.45 -0.95 -23.78
CA ASP A 39 40.65 -1.79 -23.62
C ASP A 39 40.71 -2.93 -24.65
N THR A 40 39.56 -3.50 -24.98
CA THR A 40 39.47 -4.58 -25.97
C THR A 40 39.62 -4.09 -27.41
N LEU A 41 39.11 -2.89 -27.72
CA LEU A 41 39.38 -2.23 -29.01
C LEU A 41 40.84 -1.83 -29.14
N LEU A 42 41.43 -1.27 -28.08
CA LEU A 42 42.84 -0.89 -28.04
C LEU A 42 43.75 -2.09 -28.28
N ALA A 43 43.50 -3.22 -27.61
CA ALA A 43 44.26 -4.45 -27.81
C ALA A 43 44.25 -4.94 -29.26
N ASN A 44 43.07 -4.98 -29.89
CA ASN A 44 42.95 -5.39 -31.29
C ASN A 44 43.63 -4.39 -32.23
N SER A 45 43.49 -3.09 -31.97
CA SER A 45 44.12 -2.02 -32.77
C SER A 45 45.64 -2.14 -32.75
N ILE A 46 46.25 -2.27 -31.57
CA ILE A 46 47.70 -2.44 -31.43
C ILE A 46 48.16 -3.73 -32.12
N SER A 47 47.39 -4.82 -31.99
CA SER A 47 47.70 -6.08 -32.67
C SER A 47 47.61 -5.98 -34.20
N GLU A 48 46.71 -5.18 -34.78
CA GLU A 48 46.68 -4.95 -36.24
C GLU A 48 47.82 -4.05 -36.71
N GLU A 49 48.15 -3.03 -35.91
CA GLU A 49 49.26 -2.13 -36.17
C GLU A 49 50.60 -2.87 -36.25
N ILE A 50 50.88 -3.77 -35.29
CA ILE A 50 52.10 -4.58 -35.30
C ILE A 50 52.19 -5.43 -36.58
N GLY A 51 51.10 -6.06 -36.99
CA GLY A 51 51.07 -6.88 -38.20
C GLY A 51 51.41 -6.08 -39.45
N SER A 52 50.86 -4.86 -39.54
CA SER A 52 51.15 -3.93 -40.63
C SER A 52 52.64 -3.52 -40.64
N LYS A 53 53.24 -3.27 -39.48
CA LYS A 53 54.66 -2.93 -39.35
C LYS A 53 55.59 -4.10 -39.71
N ILE A 54 55.22 -5.34 -39.38
CA ILE A 54 55.98 -6.54 -39.80
C ILE A 54 56.00 -6.66 -41.34
N VAL A 55 54.88 -6.38 -42.01
CA VAL A 55 54.81 -6.37 -43.48
C VAL A 55 55.66 -5.22 -44.05
N LEU A 56 55.60 -4.02 -43.47
CA LEU A 56 56.43 -2.89 -43.88
C LEU A 56 57.93 -3.19 -43.75
N ALA A 57 58.34 -3.88 -42.68
CA ALA A 57 59.73 -4.28 -42.47
C ALA A 57 60.25 -5.26 -43.53
N ARG A 58 59.37 -6.00 -44.23
CA ARG A 58 59.75 -6.82 -45.39
C ARG A 58 59.86 -6.00 -46.67
N LEU A 59 58.88 -5.13 -46.92
CA LEU A 59 58.89 -4.25 -48.10
C LEU A 59 60.13 -3.35 -48.15
N SER A 60 60.69 -2.96 -47.01
CA SER A 60 61.94 -2.20 -46.96
C SER A 60 63.14 -2.94 -47.54
N LEU A 61 63.15 -4.28 -47.49
CA LEU A 61 64.21 -5.11 -48.09
C LEU A 61 64.08 -5.15 -49.61
N ASP A 62 62.87 -5.42 -50.12
CA ASP A 62 62.63 -5.49 -51.57
C ASP A 62 63.07 -4.16 -52.21
N LYS A 63 62.72 -3.04 -51.56
CA LYS A 63 63.19 -1.70 -51.94
C LYS A 63 64.72 -1.55 -51.89
N ALA A 64 65.42 -2.22 -50.97
CA ALA A 64 66.87 -2.14 -50.87
C ALA A 64 67.59 -2.78 -52.06
N PHE A 65 67.06 -3.89 -52.60
CA PHE A 65 67.58 -4.52 -53.81
C PHE A 65 67.43 -3.62 -55.04
N ASP A 66 66.29 -2.95 -55.18
CA ASP A 66 66.06 -1.99 -56.27
C ASP A 66 66.99 -0.77 -56.14
N LEU A 67 67.11 -0.22 -54.93
CA LEU A 67 67.95 0.96 -54.66
C LEU A 67 69.43 0.66 -54.79
N GLN A 68 69.89 -0.56 -54.53
CA GLN A 68 71.30 -0.93 -54.74
C GLN A 68 71.75 -0.55 -56.14
N LYS A 69 70.93 -0.86 -57.16
CA LYS A 69 71.26 -0.57 -58.56
C LYS A 69 71.01 0.89 -58.93
N ALA A 70 69.88 1.43 -58.49
CA ALA A 70 69.36 2.70 -58.99
C ALA A 70 69.92 3.94 -58.27
N ASP A 71 70.39 3.83 -57.03
CA ASP A 71 70.78 4.97 -56.21
C ASP A 71 72.32 5.15 -56.16
N PRO A 72 72.87 6.24 -56.74
CA PRO A 72 74.29 6.57 -56.68
C PRO A 72 74.85 6.66 -55.25
N ASN A 73 74.03 7.00 -54.26
CA ASN A 73 74.47 7.17 -52.87
C ASN A 73 74.23 5.91 -52.03
N PHE A 74 73.94 4.77 -52.66
CA PHE A 74 73.62 3.53 -51.95
C PHE A 74 74.66 3.15 -50.91
N VAL A 75 75.94 3.13 -51.30
CA VAL A 75 77.05 2.73 -50.42
C VAL A 75 77.39 3.80 -49.39
N GLU A 76 77.26 5.09 -49.73
CA GLU A 76 77.66 6.18 -48.85
C GLU A 76 76.63 6.52 -47.78
N ASN A 77 75.33 6.42 -48.10
CA ASN A 77 74.26 6.89 -47.22
C ASN A 77 73.00 6.03 -47.26
N THR A 78 72.46 5.70 -48.43
CA THR A 78 71.12 5.09 -48.53
C THR A 78 71.03 3.75 -47.82
N ASN A 79 72.10 2.94 -47.86
CA ASN A 79 72.17 1.69 -47.09
C ASN A 79 72.02 1.92 -45.58
N ASP A 80 72.75 2.89 -45.02
CA ASP A 80 72.69 3.19 -43.59
C ASP A 80 71.32 3.79 -43.20
N VAL A 81 70.70 4.58 -44.09
CA VAL A 81 69.32 5.06 -43.92
C VAL A 81 68.34 3.89 -43.86
N LEU A 82 68.46 2.90 -44.74
CA LEU A 82 67.59 1.71 -44.76
C LEU A 82 67.78 0.85 -43.50
N VAL A 83 69.02 0.66 -43.03
CA VAL A 83 69.31 0.00 -41.74
C VAL A 83 68.60 0.73 -40.59
N ASN A 84 68.76 2.05 -40.53
CA ASN A 84 68.18 2.87 -39.46
C ASN A 84 66.64 2.88 -39.50
N GLN A 85 66.04 2.96 -40.69
CA GLN A 85 64.58 2.86 -40.87
C GLN A 85 64.05 1.49 -40.44
N HIS A 86 64.72 0.41 -40.83
CA HIS A 86 64.35 -0.93 -40.39
C HIS A 86 64.44 -1.07 -38.86
N LYS A 87 65.52 -0.57 -38.26
CA LYS A 87 65.70 -0.57 -36.81
C LYS A 87 64.57 0.20 -36.10
N ALA A 88 64.19 1.38 -36.61
CA ALA A 88 63.08 2.15 -36.07
C ALA A 88 61.75 1.36 -36.12
N ILE A 89 61.46 0.67 -37.22
CA ILE A 89 60.27 -0.19 -37.32
C ILE A 89 60.31 -1.33 -36.29
N VAL A 90 61.47 -1.97 -36.11
CA VAL A 90 61.65 -3.04 -35.11
C VAL A 90 61.45 -2.51 -33.68
N ASP A 91 62.00 -1.34 -33.37
CA ASP A 91 61.84 -0.69 -32.06
C ASP A 91 60.37 -0.33 -31.81
N GLU A 92 59.66 0.21 -32.81
CA GLU A 92 58.23 0.52 -32.72
C GLU A 92 57.35 -0.72 -32.52
N ILE A 93 57.69 -1.84 -33.16
CA ILE A 93 57.02 -3.13 -32.92
C ILE A 93 57.26 -3.57 -31.47
N GLY A 94 58.50 -3.48 -30.99
CA GLY A 94 58.85 -3.80 -29.61
C GLY A 94 58.08 -2.96 -28.59
N ASP A 95 57.94 -1.66 -28.82
CA ASP A 95 57.17 -0.77 -27.96
C ASP A 95 55.67 -1.07 -28.01
N SER A 96 55.13 -1.39 -29.19
CA SER A 96 53.73 -1.82 -29.34
C SER A 96 53.45 -3.13 -28.59
N LEU A 97 54.38 -4.08 -28.61
CA LEU A 97 54.31 -5.32 -27.82
C LEU A 97 54.33 -5.01 -26.31
N LYS A 98 55.16 -4.07 -25.85
CA LYS A 98 55.15 -3.61 -24.45
C LYS A 98 53.81 -2.97 -24.09
N SER A 99 53.23 -2.13 -24.93
CA SER A 99 51.91 -1.54 -24.70
C SER A 99 50.82 -2.60 -24.52
N LEU A 100 50.89 -3.73 -25.23
CA LEU A 100 49.96 -4.85 -25.02
C LEU A 100 50.10 -5.50 -23.64
N THR A 101 51.29 -5.50 -23.01
CA THR A 101 51.46 -6.00 -21.63
C THR A 101 50.84 -5.09 -20.58
N GLN A 102 50.77 -3.79 -20.86
CA GLN A 102 50.14 -2.82 -19.95
C GLN A 102 48.61 -2.98 -19.89
N ILE A 103 48.00 -3.66 -20.87
CA ILE A 103 46.59 -4.02 -20.83
C ILE A 103 46.38 -5.15 -19.82
N ASN A 104 45.77 -4.82 -18.68
CA ASN A 104 45.66 -5.68 -17.49
C ASN A 104 45.29 -7.16 -17.73
N TYR A 105 44.32 -7.44 -18.63
CA TYR A 105 43.89 -8.83 -18.87
C TYR A 105 44.85 -9.60 -19.79
N LEU A 106 45.59 -8.89 -20.66
CA LEU A 106 46.59 -9.46 -21.54
C LEU A 106 47.95 -9.63 -20.85
N GLY A 107 48.38 -8.65 -20.04
CA GLY A 107 49.63 -8.73 -19.29
C GLY A 107 49.73 -10.00 -18.43
N ARG A 108 48.63 -10.40 -17.78
CA ARG A 108 48.57 -11.67 -17.03
C ARG A 108 48.75 -12.91 -17.91
N TYR A 109 48.20 -12.89 -19.12
CA TYR A 109 48.31 -14.00 -20.06
C TYR A 109 49.72 -14.10 -20.65
N PHE A 110 50.28 -12.97 -21.10
CA PHE A 110 51.61 -12.94 -21.72
C PHE A 110 52.73 -13.26 -20.73
N ASN A 111 52.67 -12.77 -19.49
CA ASN A 111 53.66 -13.12 -18.47
C ASN A 111 53.71 -14.62 -18.19
N LYS A 112 52.60 -15.35 -18.39
CA LYS A 112 52.53 -16.79 -18.14
C LYS A 112 53.01 -17.62 -19.34
N ASN A 113 52.83 -17.13 -20.56
CA ASN A 113 53.04 -17.91 -21.78
C ASN A 113 54.25 -17.48 -22.62
N GLN A 114 55.00 -16.46 -22.17
CA GLN A 114 56.23 -15.97 -22.83
C GLN A 114 56.02 -15.63 -24.34
N SER A 115 54.79 -15.33 -24.75
CA SER A 115 54.45 -15.14 -26.17
C SER A 115 55.10 -13.89 -26.77
N ILE A 116 55.31 -12.86 -25.94
CA ILE A 116 56.01 -11.63 -26.35
C ILE A 116 57.50 -11.89 -26.50
N ASP A 117 58.11 -12.63 -25.57
CA ASP A 117 59.53 -12.99 -25.65
C ASP A 117 59.82 -13.82 -26.91
N SER A 118 58.91 -14.74 -27.26
CA SER A 118 58.97 -15.53 -28.49
C SER A 118 58.97 -14.64 -29.74
N ILE A 119 58.02 -13.69 -29.85
CA ILE A 119 57.96 -12.75 -30.98
C ILE A 119 59.20 -11.87 -31.02
N GLN A 120 59.63 -11.32 -29.88
CA GLN A 120 60.81 -10.47 -29.80
C GLN A 120 62.06 -11.21 -30.28
N LEU A 121 62.21 -12.49 -29.93
CA LEU A 121 63.30 -13.33 -30.41
C LEU A 121 63.24 -13.52 -31.93
N LYS A 122 62.07 -13.83 -32.49
CA LYS A 122 61.90 -13.99 -33.95
C LYS A 122 62.15 -12.68 -34.70
N LEU A 123 61.69 -11.55 -34.14
CA LEU A 123 61.89 -10.22 -34.69
C LEU A 123 63.38 -9.84 -34.71
N ASN A 124 64.10 -10.12 -33.62
CA ASN A 124 65.54 -9.89 -33.53
C ASN A 124 66.31 -10.75 -34.55
N ASN A 125 65.92 -12.03 -34.72
CA ASN A 125 66.53 -12.91 -35.72
C ASN A 125 66.31 -12.40 -37.15
N TYR A 126 65.08 -11.95 -37.46
CA TYR A 126 64.77 -11.32 -38.74
C TYR A 126 65.61 -10.05 -38.96
N SER A 127 65.69 -9.17 -37.95
CA SER A 127 66.46 -7.93 -38.05
C SER A 127 67.96 -8.16 -38.23
N LEU A 128 68.50 -9.19 -37.58
CA LEU A 128 69.89 -9.61 -37.77
C LEU A 128 70.14 -10.11 -39.20
N ALA A 129 69.26 -10.96 -39.73
CA ALA A 129 69.36 -11.45 -41.11
C ALA A 129 69.23 -10.29 -42.12
N PHE A 130 68.33 -9.34 -41.85
CA PHE A 130 68.12 -8.15 -42.68
C PHE A 130 69.40 -7.30 -42.74
N THR A 131 69.96 -6.99 -41.56
CA THR A 131 71.17 -6.16 -41.44
C THR A 131 72.37 -6.83 -42.12
N LYS A 132 72.55 -8.15 -41.93
CA LYS A 132 73.61 -8.91 -42.61
C LYS A 132 73.48 -8.84 -44.13
N THR A 133 72.27 -9.07 -44.65
CA THR A 133 71.98 -8.99 -46.09
C THR A 133 72.31 -7.60 -46.62
N LEU A 134 71.86 -6.56 -45.93
CA LEU A 134 72.05 -5.17 -46.35
C LEU A 134 73.54 -4.75 -46.31
N LEU A 135 74.32 -5.25 -45.35
CA LEU A 135 75.78 -5.06 -45.31
C LEU A 135 76.48 -5.74 -46.49
N SER A 136 76.08 -6.95 -46.86
CA SER A 136 76.64 -7.63 -48.05
C SER A 136 76.23 -6.93 -49.35
N LEU A 137 75.02 -6.35 -49.43
CA LEU A 137 74.64 -5.46 -50.55
C LEU A 137 75.49 -4.18 -50.58
N LYS A 138 75.81 -3.59 -49.42
CA LYS A 138 76.70 -2.42 -49.30
C LYS A 138 78.11 -2.76 -49.81
N GLU A 139 78.61 -3.93 -49.43
CA GLU A 139 79.93 -4.46 -49.87
C GLU A 139 79.98 -4.66 -51.39
N LYS A 140 78.94 -5.30 -51.97
CA LYS A 140 78.80 -5.44 -53.43
C LYS A 140 78.74 -4.08 -54.12
N GLY A 141 77.92 -3.18 -53.58
CA GLY A 141 77.76 -1.81 -54.05
C GLY A 141 77.11 -1.72 -55.43
N ASN A 142 77.55 -0.73 -56.22
CA ASN A 142 77.08 -0.41 -57.56
C ASN A 142 78.16 0.39 -58.33
N GLN A 143 77.81 1.02 -59.45
CA GLN A 143 78.75 1.77 -60.28
C GLN A 143 79.44 2.95 -59.56
N THR A 144 78.87 3.46 -58.46
CA THR A 144 79.39 4.64 -57.75
C THR A 144 80.11 4.31 -56.44
N GLY A 145 79.95 3.09 -55.90
CA GLY A 145 80.60 2.63 -54.67
C GLY A 145 80.70 1.11 -54.52
N GLY A 146 81.56 0.63 -53.62
CA GLY A 146 81.72 -0.82 -53.34
C GLY A 146 82.54 -1.57 -54.38
N LEU A 147 82.44 -2.90 -54.38
CA LEU A 147 83.23 -3.76 -55.27
C LEU A 147 82.90 -3.55 -56.75
N ILE A 148 81.66 -3.22 -57.10
CA ILE A 148 81.27 -2.98 -58.49
C ILE A 148 81.97 -1.76 -59.07
N LYS A 149 82.08 -0.64 -58.34
CA LYS A 149 82.88 0.53 -58.77
C LYS A 149 84.35 0.16 -59.01
N ILE A 150 84.92 -0.64 -58.11
CA ILE A 150 86.32 -1.08 -58.24
C ILE A 150 86.48 -1.98 -59.47
N ALA A 151 85.51 -2.88 -59.72
CA ALA A 151 85.49 -3.71 -60.91
C ALA A 151 85.32 -2.89 -62.19
N ASP A 152 84.46 -1.86 -62.19
CA ASP A 152 84.23 -0.98 -63.33
C ASP A 152 85.53 -0.24 -63.75
N ALA A 153 86.28 0.29 -62.78
CA ALA A 153 87.58 0.90 -63.04
C ALA A 153 88.58 -0.11 -63.63
N ALA A 154 88.65 -1.33 -63.08
CA ALA A 154 89.53 -2.39 -63.60
C ALA A 154 89.10 -2.89 -64.99
N ILE A 155 87.80 -2.98 -65.25
CA ILE A 155 87.23 -3.34 -66.55
C ILE A 155 87.65 -2.30 -67.61
N ASN A 156 87.51 -1.01 -67.31
CA ASN A 156 87.90 0.03 -68.26
C ASN A 156 89.41 -0.02 -68.55
N SER A 157 90.24 -0.33 -67.55
CA SER A 157 91.68 -0.53 -67.73
C SER A 157 91.97 -1.72 -68.67
N VAL A 158 91.41 -2.89 -68.38
CA VAL A 158 91.57 -4.11 -69.20
C VAL A 158 91.04 -3.91 -70.62
N TYR A 159 89.90 -3.24 -70.79
CA TYR A 159 89.34 -2.94 -72.11
C TYR A 159 90.31 -2.11 -72.96
N ASN A 160 90.89 -1.05 -72.40
CA ASN A 160 91.87 -0.22 -73.11
C ASN A 160 93.12 -1.03 -73.51
N GLN A 161 93.62 -1.92 -72.62
CA GLN A 161 94.76 -2.79 -72.94
C GLN A 161 94.41 -3.81 -74.04
N LEU A 162 93.20 -4.38 -74.02
CA LEU A 162 92.74 -5.32 -75.05
C LEU A 162 92.57 -4.64 -76.41
N GLU A 163 92.14 -3.38 -76.45
CA GLU A 163 91.99 -2.59 -77.68
C GLU A 163 93.34 -2.19 -78.28
N MET A 164 94.35 -1.96 -77.44
CA MET A 164 95.72 -1.65 -77.88
C MET A 164 96.50 -2.88 -78.37
N ALA A 165 96.06 -4.10 -78.04
CA ALA A 165 96.72 -5.34 -78.46
C ALA A 165 96.47 -5.66 -79.95
N PRO A 166 97.48 -6.15 -80.69
CA PRO A 166 97.37 -6.44 -82.11
C PRO A 166 96.35 -7.56 -82.39
N ASP A 167 95.53 -7.39 -83.42
CA ASP A 167 94.49 -8.33 -83.89
C ASP A 167 93.48 -8.81 -82.82
N ASN A 168 93.28 -8.03 -81.76
CA ASN A 168 92.50 -8.43 -80.58
C ASN A 168 91.10 -7.76 -80.49
N GLY A 169 90.64 -7.09 -81.55
CA GLY A 169 89.38 -6.33 -81.56
C GLY A 169 88.13 -7.17 -81.30
N LEU A 170 88.12 -8.46 -81.68
CA LEU A 170 87.02 -9.37 -81.39
C LEU A 170 86.93 -9.68 -79.89
N GLN A 171 88.07 -9.89 -79.24
CA GLN A 171 88.18 -10.14 -77.81
C GLN A 171 87.79 -8.90 -77.01
N ALA A 172 88.22 -7.71 -77.44
CA ALA A 172 87.78 -6.45 -76.83
C ALA A 172 86.26 -6.25 -76.94
N ALA A 173 85.66 -6.56 -78.09
CA ALA A 173 84.21 -6.49 -78.29
C ALA A 173 83.45 -7.50 -77.43
N ASN A 174 83.93 -8.75 -77.34
CA ASN A 174 83.35 -9.78 -76.47
C ASN A 174 83.46 -9.41 -74.99
N PHE A 175 84.62 -8.90 -74.56
CA PHE A 175 84.83 -8.41 -73.20
C PHE A 175 83.82 -7.31 -72.87
N ASN A 176 83.67 -6.31 -73.74
CA ASN A 176 82.70 -5.24 -73.55
C ASN A 176 81.25 -5.74 -73.50
N ALA A 177 80.90 -6.74 -74.30
CA ALA A 177 79.57 -7.35 -74.25
C ALA A 177 79.31 -8.06 -72.91
N TYR A 178 80.27 -8.85 -72.42
CA TYR A 178 80.15 -9.54 -71.12
C TYR A 178 80.11 -8.56 -69.94
N THR A 179 80.94 -7.51 -69.96
CA THR A 179 80.97 -6.48 -68.91
C THR A 179 79.68 -5.67 -68.91
N THR A 180 79.20 -5.22 -70.08
CA THR A 180 77.93 -4.50 -70.21
C THR A 180 76.75 -5.35 -69.71
N ALA A 181 76.70 -6.63 -70.08
CA ALA A 181 75.65 -7.53 -69.62
C ALA A 181 75.69 -7.75 -68.11
N TYR A 182 76.89 -7.86 -67.52
CA TYR A 182 77.03 -7.95 -66.07
C TYR A 182 76.63 -6.65 -65.37
N MET A 183 77.06 -5.49 -65.86
CA MET A 183 76.75 -4.18 -65.26
C MET A 183 75.25 -3.83 -65.31
N ALA A 184 74.51 -4.33 -66.30
CA ALA A 184 73.07 -4.12 -66.37
C ALA A 184 72.28 -4.94 -65.33
N GLU A 185 72.70 -6.19 -65.08
CA GLU A 185 71.89 -7.14 -64.31
C GLU A 185 72.43 -7.47 -62.91
N TYR A 186 73.74 -7.28 -62.68
CA TYR A 186 74.48 -7.79 -61.51
C TYR A 186 74.20 -9.27 -61.20
N SER A 187 73.90 -10.04 -62.26
CA SER A 187 73.50 -11.43 -62.16
C SER A 187 74.72 -12.34 -62.06
N TYR A 188 74.67 -13.32 -61.16
CA TYR A 188 75.69 -14.34 -60.99
C TYR A 188 76.06 -15.04 -62.30
N SER A 189 75.05 -15.34 -63.16
CA SER A 189 75.31 -15.98 -64.45
C SER A 189 76.15 -15.11 -65.39
N LYS A 190 75.99 -13.78 -65.34
CA LYS A 190 76.77 -12.84 -66.15
C LYS A 190 78.17 -12.63 -65.57
N LEU A 191 78.26 -12.59 -64.24
CA LEU A 191 79.54 -12.54 -63.52
C LEU A 191 80.41 -13.75 -63.88
N TYR A 192 79.84 -14.95 -63.86
CA TYR A 192 80.53 -16.19 -64.19
C TYR A 192 81.02 -16.22 -65.65
N GLN A 193 80.22 -15.71 -66.60
CA GLN A 193 80.64 -15.56 -68.00
C GLN A 193 81.86 -14.62 -68.15
N LEU A 194 81.83 -13.47 -67.45
CA LEU A 194 82.93 -12.52 -67.46
C LEU A 194 84.20 -13.11 -66.82
N ILE A 195 84.03 -13.83 -65.72
CA ILE A 195 85.10 -14.56 -65.03
C ILE A 195 85.79 -15.56 -65.97
N ASN A 196 85.01 -16.42 -66.65
CA ASN A 196 85.57 -17.42 -67.56
C ASN A 196 86.27 -16.76 -68.75
N PHE A 197 85.71 -15.66 -69.26
CA PHE A 197 86.36 -14.89 -70.32
C PHE A 197 87.75 -14.40 -69.90
N CYS A 198 87.91 -13.88 -68.68
CA CYS A 198 89.22 -13.46 -68.16
C CYS A 198 90.24 -14.61 -68.12
N ASP A 199 89.79 -15.85 -67.89
CA ASP A 199 90.66 -17.03 -67.85
C ASP A 199 91.06 -17.49 -69.28
N GLU A 200 90.21 -17.26 -70.29
CA GLU A 200 90.42 -17.72 -71.68
C GLU A 200 91.12 -16.69 -72.57
N VAL A 201 90.96 -15.38 -72.30
CA VAL A 201 91.35 -14.29 -73.22
C VAL A 201 92.86 -14.21 -73.50
N LEU A 202 93.72 -14.70 -72.59
CA LEU A 202 95.17 -14.68 -72.77
C LEU A 202 95.67 -15.78 -73.72
N SER A 203 94.94 -16.89 -73.87
CA SER A 203 95.42 -18.06 -74.64
C SER A 203 95.80 -17.75 -76.10
N PRO A 204 95.05 -16.91 -76.86
CA PRO A 204 95.43 -16.52 -78.21
C PRO A 204 96.60 -15.53 -78.29
N LEU A 205 96.85 -14.76 -77.23
CA LEU A 205 97.84 -13.67 -77.21
C LEU A 205 99.28 -14.17 -76.99
N TYR A 206 99.46 -15.34 -76.36
CA TYR A 206 100.77 -15.97 -76.20
C TYR A 206 101.44 -16.40 -77.52
N PHE A 207 100.72 -16.39 -78.65
CA PHE A 207 101.26 -16.77 -79.97
C PHE A 207 101.98 -15.61 -80.71
N TYR A 208 101.95 -14.39 -80.17
CA TYR A 208 102.60 -13.22 -80.77
C TYR A 208 103.88 -12.86 -80.01
N GLU A 209 105.05 -13.29 -80.52
CA GLU A 209 106.36 -13.11 -79.86
C GLU A 209 106.82 -11.63 -79.73
N GLU A 210 106.21 -10.69 -80.46
CA GLU A 210 106.61 -9.27 -80.52
C GLU A 210 105.84 -8.32 -79.59
N TYR A 211 104.83 -8.78 -78.85
CA TYR A 211 103.99 -7.93 -77.99
C TYR A 211 104.11 -8.31 -76.51
N ASP A 212 104.52 -7.35 -75.65
CA ASP A 212 104.61 -7.56 -74.21
C ASP A 212 103.22 -7.52 -73.56
N ILE A 213 102.71 -8.70 -73.22
CA ILE A 213 101.40 -8.89 -72.57
C ILE A 213 101.46 -8.78 -71.04
N SER A 214 102.63 -8.53 -70.44
CA SER A 214 102.80 -8.55 -68.97
C SER A 214 101.88 -7.56 -68.24
N ALA A 215 101.63 -6.40 -68.85
CA ALA A 215 100.72 -5.39 -68.31
C ALA A 215 99.25 -5.87 -68.34
N LEU A 216 98.82 -6.46 -69.46
CA LEU A 216 97.48 -7.02 -69.62
C LEU A 216 97.26 -8.21 -68.68
N GLU A 217 98.25 -9.09 -68.52
CA GLU A 217 98.20 -10.22 -67.58
C GLU A 217 98.02 -9.75 -66.12
N MET A 218 98.75 -8.70 -65.72
CA MET A 218 98.63 -8.10 -64.39
C MET A 218 97.24 -7.47 -64.17
N GLU A 219 96.73 -6.71 -65.14
CA GLU A 219 95.41 -6.07 -65.06
C GLU A 219 94.27 -7.09 -65.07
N LEU A 220 94.35 -8.13 -65.90
CA LEU A 220 93.41 -9.25 -65.91
C LEU A 220 93.42 -10.02 -64.60
N THR A 221 94.59 -10.29 -64.03
CA THR A 221 94.72 -10.91 -62.71
C THR A 221 94.07 -10.04 -61.63
N THR A 222 94.24 -8.72 -61.71
CA THR A 222 93.62 -7.77 -60.78
C THR A 222 92.10 -7.78 -60.90
N LEU A 223 91.58 -7.69 -62.12
CA LEU A 223 90.15 -7.79 -62.40
C LEU A 223 89.59 -9.13 -61.91
N ARG A 224 90.26 -10.25 -62.22
CA ARG A 224 89.86 -11.60 -61.78
C ARG A 224 89.73 -11.68 -60.26
N ASN A 225 90.67 -11.13 -59.52
CA ASN A 225 90.63 -11.08 -58.06
C ASN A 225 89.44 -10.26 -57.55
N ILE A 226 89.11 -9.14 -58.19
CA ILE A 226 87.94 -8.32 -57.83
C ILE A 226 86.64 -9.08 -58.15
N LEU A 227 86.53 -9.69 -59.33
CA LEU A 227 85.35 -10.47 -59.74
C LEU A 227 85.13 -11.68 -58.82
N ASN A 228 86.19 -12.38 -58.40
CA ASN A 228 86.13 -13.45 -57.40
C ASN A 228 85.60 -12.96 -56.05
N ARG A 229 85.98 -11.74 -55.62
CA ARG A 229 85.42 -11.13 -54.39
C ARG A 229 83.94 -10.83 -54.54
N ILE A 230 83.50 -10.34 -55.70
CA ILE A 230 82.07 -10.13 -55.98
C ILE A 230 81.34 -11.48 -56.00
N GLU A 231 81.92 -12.52 -56.58
CA GLU A 231 81.35 -13.86 -56.60
C GLU A 231 81.15 -14.40 -55.17
N GLN A 232 82.14 -14.21 -54.28
CA GLN A 232 82.01 -14.57 -52.87
C GLN A 232 80.91 -13.78 -52.15
N VAL A 233 80.66 -12.51 -52.52
CA VAL A 233 79.52 -11.75 -52.00
C VAL A 233 78.21 -12.33 -52.53
N ASP A 234 78.13 -12.67 -53.81
CA ASP A 234 76.93 -13.24 -54.43
C ASP A 234 76.58 -14.61 -53.86
N LEU A 235 77.56 -15.48 -53.63
CA LEU A 235 77.36 -16.77 -52.96
C LEU A 235 76.93 -16.59 -51.50
N ARG A 236 77.48 -15.58 -50.78
CA ARG A 236 77.02 -15.24 -49.42
C ARG A 236 75.58 -14.73 -49.41
N LEU A 237 75.20 -13.89 -50.37
CA LEU A 237 73.84 -13.37 -50.51
C LEU A 237 72.87 -14.51 -50.87
N MET A 238 73.21 -15.31 -51.88
CA MET A 238 72.42 -16.44 -52.35
C MET A 238 73.25 -17.46 -53.14
N ASN A 239 73.41 -18.65 -52.58
CA ASN A 239 73.86 -19.83 -53.31
C ASN A 239 72.63 -20.61 -53.80
N LYS A 240 72.28 -20.43 -55.09
CA LYS A 240 71.11 -21.07 -55.70
C LYS A 240 71.21 -22.60 -55.76
N ALA A 241 72.42 -23.16 -55.85
CA ALA A 241 72.61 -24.60 -56.00
C ALA A 241 72.33 -25.35 -54.68
N GLU A 242 72.76 -24.77 -53.57
CA GLU A 242 72.57 -25.35 -52.24
C GLU A 242 71.30 -24.84 -51.54
N ASN A 243 70.62 -23.85 -52.14
CA ASN A 243 69.50 -23.13 -51.52
C ASN A 243 69.89 -22.57 -50.14
N THR A 244 71.08 -21.98 -50.05
CA THR A 244 71.65 -21.37 -48.84
C THR A 244 72.00 -19.91 -49.09
N GLY A 245 72.26 -19.16 -48.02
CA GLY A 245 72.70 -17.76 -48.09
C GLY A 245 71.83 -16.82 -47.24
N GLN A 246 72.28 -15.58 -47.13
CA GLN A 246 71.66 -14.59 -46.26
C GLN A 246 70.22 -14.26 -46.66
N ILE A 247 69.89 -14.27 -47.97
CA ILE A 247 68.51 -14.06 -48.45
C ILE A 247 67.59 -15.21 -48.02
N VAL A 248 68.09 -16.45 -48.06
CA VAL A 248 67.32 -17.62 -47.62
C VAL A 248 67.09 -17.57 -46.10
N ASP A 249 68.13 -17.26 -45.31
CA ASP A 249 68.02 -17.08 -43.86
C ASP A 249 67.02 -15.96 -43.50
N LEU A 250 67.00 -14.91 -44.30
CA LEU A 250 66.07 -13.79 -44.15
C LEU A 250 64.62 -14.20 -44.44
N GLU A 251 64.38 -14.97 -45.50
CA GLU A 251 63.05 -15.51 -45.83
C GLU A 251 62.54 -16.49 -44.75
N LEU A 252 63.43 -17.34 -44.24
CA LEU A 252 63.11 -18.29 -43.17
C LEU A 252 62.83 -17.58 -41.85
N SER A 253 63.62 -16.56 -41.51
CA SER A 253 63.38 -15.76 -40.28
C SER A 253 62.11 -14.92 -40.38
N TYR A 254 61.82 -14.34 -41.55
CA TYR A 254 60.57 -13.60 -41.80
C TYR A 254 59.34 -14.49 -41.71
N SER A 255 59.35 -15.65 -42.39
CA SER A 255 58.25 -16.61 -42.33
C SER A 255 58.03 -17.16 -40.91
N ALA A 256 59.11 -17.44 -40.17
CA ALA A 256 59.01 -17.84 -38.77
C ALA A 256 58.42 -16.73 -37.88
N LEU A 257 58.76 -15.46 -38.13
CA LEU A 257 58.18 -14.31 -37.43
C LEU A 257 56.68 -14.16 -37.74
N LEU A 258 56.27 -14.24 -39.01
CA LEU A 258 54.87 -14.14 -39.41
C LEU A 258 54.02 -15.23 -38.78
N ILE A 259 54.45 -16.49 -38.84
CA ILE A 259 53.71 -17.62 -38.26
C ILE A 259 53.54 -17.44 -36.75
N GLU A 260 54.60 -17.02 -36.06
CA GLU A 260 54.53 -16.78 -34.61
C GLU A 260 53.61 -15.60 -34.28
N PHE A 261 53.68 -14.53 -35.08
CA PHE A 261 52.83 -13.37 -34.93
C PHE A 261 51.34 -13.66 -35.20
N ASP A 262 51.02 -14.47 -36.20
CA ASP A 262 49.64 -14.90 -36.47
C ASP A 262 49.07 -15.71 -35.30
N ARG A 263 49.87 -16.61 -34.71
CA ARG A 263 49.48 -17.34 -33.50
C ARG A 263 49.28 -16.39 -32.31
N PHE A 264 50.14 -15.40 -32.15
CA PHE A 264 49.99 -14.37 -31.13
C PHE A 264 48.72 -13.54 -31.33
N LYS A 265 48.46 -13.06 -32.54
CA LYS A 265 47.27 -12.29 -32.89
C LYS A 265 45.98 -13.07 -32.64
N ALA A 266 45.97 -14.36 -33.00
CA ALA A 266 44.86 -15.26 -32.68
C ALA A 266 44.67 -15.39 -31.15
N SER A 267 45.77 -15.47 -30.40
CA SER A 267 45.75 -15.53 -28.94
C SER A 267 45.21 -14.24 -28.32
N VAL A 268 45.62 -13.06 -28.81
CA VAL A 268 45.06 -11.76 -28.40
C VAL A 268 43.54 -11.78 -28.59
N LYS A 269 43.07 -12.12 -29.80
CA LYS A 269 41.64 -12.16 -30.13
C LYS A 269 40.87 -13.14 -29.23
N GLU A 270 41.44 -14.31 -28.94
CA GLU A 270 40.85 -15.29 -28.04
C GLU A 270 40.76 -14.77 -26.60
N GLN A 271 41.83 -14.16 -26.09
CA GLN A 271 41.82 -13.57 -24.74
C GLN A 271 40.84 -12.40 -24.63
N THR A 272 40.75 -11.56 -25.65
CA THR A 272 39.76 -10.49 -25.74
C THR A 272 38.33 -11.06 -25.71
N ARG A 273 38.07 -12.16 -26.44
CA ARG A 273 36.78 -12.85 -26.41
C ARG A 273 36.46 -13.43 -25.05
N LYS A 274 37.41 -14.12 -24.40
CA LYS A 274 37.25 -14.69 -23.05
C LYS A 274 37.01 -13.61 -22.01
N TYR A 275 37.75 -12.51 -22.06
CA TYR A 275 37.56 -11.37 -21.18
C TYR A 275 36.14 -10.80 -21.30
N ASN A 276 35.69 -10.52 -22.52
CA ASN A 276 34.33 -10.02 -22.76
C ASN A 276 33.25 -11.01 -22.32
N ALA A 277 33.43 -12.31 -22.60
CA ALA A 277 32.48 -13.35 -22.19
C ALA A 277 32.36 -13.45 -20.65
N ASN A 278 33.49 -13.45 -19.93
CA ASN A 278 33.47 -13.48 -18.46
C ASN A 278 32.72 -12.28 -17.89
N TRP A 279 32.90 -11.08 -18.45
CA TRP A 279 32.18 -9.89 -18.02
C TRP A 279 30.68 -9.95 -18.30
N ASN A 280 30.28 -10.45 -19.47
CA ASN A 280 28.86 -10.65 -19.77
C ASN A 280 28.21 -11.61 -18.77
N TRP A 281 28.91 -12.69 -18.39
CA TRP A 281 28.43 -13.62 -17.36
C TRP A 281 28.33 -12.99 -15.98
N THR A 282 29.33 -12.23 -15.52
CA THR A 282 29.28 -11.58 -14.20
C THR A 282 28.15 -10.56 -14.12
N PHE A 283 27.91 -9.78 -15.18
CA PHE A 283 26.79 -8.84 -15.22
C PHE A 283 25.43 -9.52 -15.27
N THR A 284 25.32 -10.62 -16.04
CA THR A 284 24.08 -11.41 -16.08
C THR A 284 23.76 -11.98 -14.71
N LEU A 285 24.74 -12.52 -13.99
CA LEU A 285 24.57 -13.01 -12.62
C LEU A 285 24.18 -11.90 -11.64
N LEU A 286 24.81 -10.73 -11.73
CA LEU A 286 24.47 -9.58 -10.88
C LEU A 286 23.04 -9.08 -11.14
N ALA A 287 22.61 -9.03 -12.41
CA ALA A 287 21.26 -8.67 -12.78
C ALA A 287 20.23 -9.68 -12.25
N ILE A 288 20.51 -10.98 -12.33
CA ILE A 288 19.67 -12.03 -11.74
C ILE A 288 19.58 -11.87 -10.21
N LEU A 289 20.69 -11.57 -9.54
CA LEU A 289 20.72 -11.37 -8.08
C LEU A 289 19.88 -10.16 -7.67
N LEU A 290 20.06 -9.02 -8.35
CA LEU A 290 19.30 -7.79 -8.08
C LEU A 290 17.80 -7.95 -8.35
N THR A 291 17.43 -8.62 -9.45
CA THR A 291 16.03 -8.90 -9.76
C THR A 291 15.41 -9.86 -8.75
N THR A 292 16.13 -10.88 -8.31
CA THR A 292 15.67 -11.81 -7.26
C THR A 292 15.47 -11.09 -5.92
N ALA A 293 16.43 -10.26 -5.52
CA ALA A 293 16.31 -9.44 -4.30
C ALA A 293 15.10 -8.49 -4.38
N TYR A 294 14.88 -7.85 -5.53
CA TYR A 294 13.72 -7.01 -5.78
C TYR A 294 12.40 -7.79 -5.63
N VAL A 295 12.28 -8.98 -6.24
CA VAL A 295 11.10 -9.83 -6.13
C VAL A 295 10.84 -10.25 -4.67
N ILE A 296 11.89 -10.59 -3.91
CA ILE A 296 11.75 -10.95 -2.49
C ILE A 296 11.24 -9.76 -1.67
N VAL A 297 11.84 -8.58 -1.84
CA VAL A 297 11.42 -7.35 -1.13
C VAL A 297 9.97 -7.01 -1.47
N MET A 298 9.61 -7.06 -2.76
CA MET A 298 8.25 -6.77 -3.23
C MET A 298 7.24 -7.81 -2.73
N GLY A 299 7.61 -9.09 -2.71
CA GLY A 299 6.78 -10.17 -2.17
C GLY A 299 6.51 -10.00 -0.67
N ARG A 300 7.54 -9.63 0.11
CA ARG A 300 7.41 -9.33 1.55
C ARG A 300 6.51 -8.11 1.79
N PHE A 301 6.72 -7.03 1.04
CA PHE A 301 5.88 -5.83 1.13
C PHE A 301 4.41 -6.13 0.80
N SER A 302 4.16 -6.81 -0.32
CA SER A 302 2.80 -7.21 -0.74
C SER A 302 2.11 -8.08 0.31
N SER A 303 2.85 -8.99 0.96
CA SER A 303 2.30 -9.84 2.03
C SER A 303 1.86 -9.02 3.25
N ILE A 304 2.67 -8.04 3.66
CA ILE A 304 2.36 -7.12 4.78
C ILE A 304 1.09 -6.32 4.46
N VAL A 305 1.02 -5.69 3.28
CA VAL A 305 -0.15 -4.89 2.86
C VAL A 305 -1.41 -5.75 2.80
N ARG A 306 -1.34 -6.95 2.21
CA ARG A 306 -2.50 -7.87 2.12
C ARG A 306 -3.03 -8.26 3.49
N LYS A 307 -2.16 -8.56 4.46
CA LYS A 307 -2.56 -8.93 5.82
C LYS A 307 -3.28 -7.76 6.51
N SER A 308 -2.72 -6.56 6.45
CA SER A 308 -3.33 -5.37 7.04
C SER A 308 -4.70 -5.04 6.42
N VAL A 309 -4.79 -5.05 5.08
CA VAL A 309 -6.06 -4.77 4.38
C VAL A 309 -7.12 -5.82 4.70
N ARG A 310 -6.77 -7.11 4.76
CA ARG A 310 -7.71 -8.17 5.18
C ARG A 310 -8.18 -7.99 6.62
N SER A 311 -7.31 -7.56 7.53
CA SER A 311 -7.67 -7.28 8.91
C SER A 311 -8.69 -6.13 8.99
N LEU A 312 -8.42 -5.03 8.30
CA LEU A 312 -9.35 -3.90 8.23
C LEU A 312 -10.69 -4.32 7.65
N HIS A 313 -10.69 -5.05 6.53
CA HIS A 313 -11.90 -5.56 5.91
C HIS A 313 -12.73 -6.44 6.87
N LYS A 314 -12.10 -7.30 7.66
CA LYS A 314 -12.78 -8.09 8.70
C LYS A 314 -13.44 -7.20 9.76
N ILE A 315 -12.75 -6.17 10.24
CA ILE A 315 -13.27 -5.22 11.23
C ILE A 315 -14.46 -4.44 10.63
N THR A 316 -14.35 -3.98 9.38
CA THR A 316 -15.44 -3.28 8.67
C THR A 316 -16.66 -4.17 8.47
N ILE A 317 -16.48 -5.45 8.11
CA ILE A 317 -17.57 -6.42 8.02
C ILE A 317 -18.22 -6.63 9.40
N ALA A 318 -17.44 -6.79 10.46
CA ALA A 318 -17.98 -6.96 11.81
C ALA A 318 -18.85 -5.77 12.23
N LEU A 319 -18.38 -4.54 11.98
CA LEU A 319 -19.15 -3.31 12.21
C LEU A 319 -20.42 -3.25 11.36
N ALA A 320 -20.35 -3.59 10.07
CA ALA A 320 -21.50 -3.58 9.17
C ALA A 320 -22.62 -4.54 9.62
N HIS A 321 -22.28 -5.65 10.29
CA HIS A 321 -23.23 -6.60 10.85
C HIS A 321 -23.64 -6.27 12.30
N GLY A 322 -23.21 -5.14 12.86
CA GLY A 322 -23.49 -4.78 14.26
C GLY A 322 -22.77 -5.67 15.29
N ASN A 323 -21.76 -6.46 14.87
CA ASN A 323 -20.98 -7.32 15.76
C ASN A 323 -19.84 -6.52 16.39
N ILE A 324 -20.16 -5.89 17.52
CA ILE A 324 -19.22 -5.11 18.32
C ILE A 324 -18.52 -6.05 19.32
N LYS A 325 -17.64 -6.94 18.83
CA LYS A 325 -16.71 -7.73 19.66
C LYS A 325 -15.33 -7.06 19.69
N ASP A 326 -14.62 -7.15 20.81
CA ASP A 326 -13.33 -6.48 21.10
C ASP A 326 -12.12 -6.93 20.26
N THR A 327 -12.31 -7.37 19.02
CA THR A 327 -11.23 -7.94 18.19
C THR A 327 -10.55 -6.90 17.30
N VAL A 328 -10.21 -5.72 17.84
CA VAL A 328 -9.27 -4.81 17.17
C VAL A 328 -7.85 -5.19 17.64
N PRO A 329 -6.94 -5.61 16.74
CA PRO A 329 -5.58 -5.97 17.13
C PRO A 329 -4.89 -4.82 17.89
N GLU A 330 -4.24 -5.11 19.03
CA GLU A 330 -3.55 -4.10 19.83
C GLU A 330 -2.43 -3.40 19.05
N HIS A 331 -1.78 -4.12 18.14
CA HIS A 331 -0.67 -3.64 17.33
C HIS A 331 -0.88 -4.06 15.89
N GLY A 332 -0.91 -3.08 14.98
CA GLY A 332 -0.83 -3.29 13.55
C GLY A 332 0.62 -3.21 13.06
N HIS A 333 0.79 -3.30 11.74
CA HIS A 333 2.04 -2.83 11.15
C HIS A 333 2.01 -1.30 11.17
N TYR A 334 2.92 -0.65 11.91
CA TYR A 334 3.13 0.80 12.13
C TYR A 334 2.16 1.76 11.41
N GLU A 335 2.14 1.74 10.08
CA GLU A 335 1.30 2.61 9.24
C GLU A 335 -0.21 2.44 9.49
N PHE A 336 -0.64 1.30 10.02
CA PHE A 336 -2.01 0.93 10.32
C PHE A 336 -2.37 1.06 11.81
N ASP A 337 -1.43 1.43 12.68
CA ASP A 337 -1.71 1.63 14.11
C ASP A 337 -2.67 2.80 14.34
N ALA A 338 -2.57 3.84 13.50
CA ALA A 338 -3.51 4.95 13.52
C ALA A 338 -4.95 4.47 13.25
N PHE A 339 -5.12 3.64 12.21
CA PHE A 339 -6.42 3.04 11.90
C PHE A 339 -6.91 2.15 13.03
N ASN A 340 -6.07 1.26 13.56
CA ASN A 340 -6.45 0.40 14.69
C ASN A 340 -6.87 1.23 15.91
N LYS A 341 -6.17 2.32 16.21
CA LYS A 341 -6.56 3.24 17.29
C LYS A 341 -7.92 3.89 17.03
N ASP A 342 -8.18 4.35 15.81
CA ASP A 342 -9.44 4.99 15.45
C ASP A 342 -10.60 3.98 15.50
N PHE A 343 -10.39 2.74 15.02
CA PHE A 343 -11.35 1.64 15.19
C PHE A 343 -11.58 1.32 16.66
N LYS A 344 -10.54 1.25 17.50
CA LYS A 344 -10.68 0.99 18.94
C LYS A 344 -11.52 2.07 19.63
N SER A 345 -11.29 3.34 19.30
CA SER A 345 -12.10 4.46 19.80
C SER A 345 -13.57 4.34 19.35
N LEU A 346 -13.81 3.97 18.09
CA LEU A 346 -15.16 3.75 17.57
C LEU A 346 -15.88 2.58 18.26
N PHE A 347 -15.19 1.45 18.48
CA PHE A 347 -15.75 0.31 19.21
C PHE A 347 -16.10 0.70 20.66
N ALA A 348 -15.22 1.42 21.35
CA ALA A 348 -15.50 1.93 22.70
C ALA A 348 -16.71 2.87 22.71
N LEU A 349 -16.82 3.76 21.72
CA LEU A 349 -17.96 4.65 21.53
C LEU A 349 -19.26 3.83 21.39
N LEU A 350 -19.31 2.89 20.44
CA LEU A 350 -20.50 2.09 20.16
C LEU A 350 -20.90 1.19 21.34
N ASN A 351 -19.92 0.58 22.03
CA ASN A 351 -20.17 -0.23 23.23
C ASN A 351 -20.81 0.59 24.35
N SER A 352 -20.38 1.83 24.58
CA SER A 352 -20.99 2.67 25.61
C SER A 352 -22.42 3.10 25.24
N ARG A 353 -22.71 3.35 23.95
CA ARG A 353 -24.09 3.66 23.50
C ARG A 353 -25.00 2.44 23.63
N LYS A 354 -24.51 1.24 23.31
CA LYS A 354 -25.23 -0.02 23.56
C LYS A 354 -25.56 -0.19 25.05
N ALA A 355 -24.58 0.03 25.92
CA ALA A 355 -24.79 -0.07 27.38
C ALA A 355 -25.87 0.91 27.87
N PHE A 356 -25.84 2.16 27.38
CA PHE A 356 -26.85 3.17 27.71
C PHE A 356 -28.26 2.78 27.23
N ILE A 357 -28.40 2.23 26.02
CA ILE A 357 -29.68 1.69 25.55
C ILE A 357 -30.21 0.60 26.48
N HIS A 358 -29.35 -0.28 26.99
CA HIS A 358 -29.77 -1.31 27.96
C HIS A 358 -30.29 -0.69 29.26
N HIS A 359 -29.64 0.36 29.79
CA HIS A 359 -30.17 1.10 30.94
C HIS A 359 -31.56 1.70 30.66
N LEU A 360 -31.75 2.32 29.49
CA LEU A 360 -33.06 2.87 29.10
C LEU A 360 -34.15 1.79 28.99
N LEU A 361 -33.84 0.63 28.42
CA LEU A 361 -34.77 -0.49 28.29
C LEU A 361 -35.18 -1.08 29.63
N ASN A 362 -34.29 -1.00 30.64
CA ASN A 362 -34.55 -1.47 32.00
C ASN A 362 -35.22 -0.40 32.88
N GLU A 363 -35.67 0.72 32.31
CA GLU A 363 -36.24 1.87 33.03
C GLU A 363 -35.26 2.56 34.01
N GLU A 364 -33.95 2.43 33.79
CA GLU A 364 -32.89 3.04 34.62
C GLU A 364 -32.46 4.41 34.05
N PHE A 365 -33.28 5.44 34.26
CA PHE A 365 -33.09 6.76 33.65
C PHE A 365 -32.02 7.66 34.33
N GLU A 366 -31.49 7.25 35.49
CA GLU A 366 -30.43 7.97 36.22
C GLU A 366 -29.03 7.78 35.60
N SER A 367 -28.91 6.91 34.60
CA SER A 367 -27.64 6.71 33.91
C SER A 367 -27.26 7.94 33.06
N ASP A 368 -25.98 8.31 33.12
CA ASP A 368 -25.39 9.39 32.32
C ASP A 368 -24.65 8.84 31.09
N LEU A 369 -24.82 9.51 29.95
CA LEU A 369 -24.10 9.21 28.72
C LEU A 369 -23.06 10.30 28.44
N GLU A 370 -21.78 9.95 28.55
CA GLU A 370 -20.68 10.88 28.25
C GLU A 370 -20.58 11.16 26.73
N ILE A 371 -20.78 12.42 26.34
CA ILE A 371 -20.61 12.91 24.97
C ILE A 371 -19.22 13.53 24.84
N LYS A 372 -18.32 12.85 24.11
CA LYS A 372 -16.91 13.25 23.98
C LYS A 372 -16.64 14.24 22.83
N ALA A 373 -17.61 14.49 21.97
CA ALA A 373 -17.46 15.36 20.81
C ALA A 373 -18.80 16.06 20.50
N ASP A 374 -18.74 17.34 20.14
CA ASP A 374 -19.91 18.20 19.88
C ASP A 374 -20.81 17.67 18.73
N ASN A 375 -20.31 16.74 17.91
CA ASN A 375 -20.99 16.16 16.75
C ASN A 375 -21.48 14.71 16.95
N ASP A 376 -21.57 14.20 18.18
CA ASP A 376 -22.12 12.86 18.42
C ASP A 376 -23.66 12.83 18.24
N GLU A 377 -24.11 12.68 17.00
CA GLU A 377 -25.54 12.64 16.66
C GLU A 377 -26.27 11.49 17.36
N ILE A 378 -25.63 10.32 17.49
CA ILE A 378 -26.23 9.14 18.13
C ILE A 378 -26.39 9.39 19.63
N GLY A 379 -25.33 9.90 20.30
CA GLY A 379 -25.39 10.24 21.72
C GLY A 379 -26.47 11.27 22.02
N ASN A 380 -26.54 12.34 21.22
CA ASN A 380 -27.57 13.37 21.36
C ASN A 380 -28.99 12.84 21.13
N ALA A 381 -29.19 11.96 20.16
CA ALA A 381 -30.49 11.34 19.91
C ALA A 381 -30.92 10.43 21.07
N LEU A 382 -29.98 9.69 21.67
CA LEU A 382 -30.23 8.84 22.83
C LEU A 382 -30.59 9.64 24.08
N LEU A 383 -29.96 10.80 24.31
CA LEU A 383 -30.35 11.71 25.38
C LEU A 383 -31.78 12.25 25.19
N LYS A 384 -32.12 12.70 23.98
CA LYS A 384 -33.49 13.13 23.67
C LYS A 384 -34.52 12.01 23.85
N LEU A 385 -34.14 10.76 23.54
CA LEU A 385 -34.99 9.60 23.78
C LEU A 385 -35.21 9.38 25.28
N LYS A 386 -34.15 9.46 26.10
CA LYS A 386 -34.24 9.42 27.56
C LYS A 386 -35.24 10.44 28.08
N ASP A 387 -35.10 11.70 27.66
CA ASP A 387 -35.98 12.80 28.09
C ASP A 387 -37.45 12.54 27.73
N LYS A 388 -37.72 12.06 26.51
CA LYS A 388 -39.08 11.68 26.10
C LYS A 388 -39.65 10.51 26.89
N MET A 389 -38.85 9.48 27.18
CA MET A 389 -39.30 8.32 27.96
C MET A 389 -39.62 8.72 29.41
N MET A 390 -38.77 9.54 30.03
CA MET A 390 -39.03 10.10 31.37
C MET A 390 -40.33 10.91 31.39
N ALA A 391 -40.53 11.81 30.41
CA ALA A 391 -41.75 12.60 30.30
C ALA A 391 -43.01 11.72 30.13
N SER A 392 -42.94 10.68 29.29
CA SER A 392 -44.05 9.75 29.07
C SER A 392 -44.38 8.93 30.31
N LYS A 393 -43.38 8.47 31.07
CA LYS A 393 -43.60 7.76 32.34
C LYS A 393 -44.33 8.65 33.35
N GLN A 394 -43.89 9.90 33.48
CA GLN A 394 -44.52 10.87 34.38
C GLN A 394 -45.98 11.14 34.01
N GLU A 395 -46.29 11.22 32.71
CA GLU A 395 -47.65 11.39 32.21
C GLU A 395 -48.53 10.16 32.47
N GLN A 396 -48.01 8.94 32.31
CA GLN A 396 -48.76 7.72 32.62
C GLN A 396 -49.14 7.61 34.10
N ILE A 397 -48.23 7.99 35.00
CA ILE A 397 -48.51 8.01 36.45
C ILE A 397 -49.71 8.92 36.73
N ARG A 398 -49.67 10.16 36.23
CA ARG A 398 -50.76 11.14 36.37
C ARG A 398 -52.08 10.62 35.80
N TYR A 399 -52.05 10.03 34.60
CA TYR A 399 -53.25 9.48 33.95
C TYR A 399 -53.88 8.32 34.74
N ASN A 400 -53.07 7.46 35.35
CA ASN A 400 -53.56 6.33 36.13
C ASN A 400 -54.22 6.77 37.44
N GLU A 401 -53.70 7.81 38.10
CA GLU A 401 -54.28 8.39 39.31
C GLU A 401 -55.68 8.97 39.02
N GLU A 402 -55.82 9.80 37.98
CA GLU A 402 -57.09 10.42 37.61
C GLU A 402 -58.18 9.38 37.25
N ASN A 403 -57.81 8.34 36.50
CA ASN A 403 -58.77 7.29 36.13
C ASN A 403 -59.23 6.44 37.32
N THR A 404 -58.34 6.20 38.29
CA THR A 404 -58.69 5.43 39.49
C THR A 404 -59.76 6.16 40.30
N SER A 405 -59.63 7.48 40.48
CA SER A 405 -60.62 8.32 41.16
C SER A 405 -61.98 8.30 40.46
N ARG A 406 -62.00 8.48 39.13
CA ARG A 406 -63.25 8.43 38.34
C ARG A 406 -63.94 7.08 38.41
N ARG A 407 -63.17 5.99 38.35
CA ARG A 407 -63.72 4.63 38.45
C ARG A 407 -64.41 4.41 39.80
N TYR A 408 -63.81 4.86 40.90
CA TYR A 408 -64.39 4.74 42.24
C TYR A 408 -65.76 5.42 42.35
N ILE A 409 -65.89 6.67 41.86
CA ILE A 409 -67.17 7.40 41.88
C ILE A 409 -68.23 6.66 41.04
N ASN A 410 -67.90 6.27 39.82
CA ASN A 410 -68.86 5.63 38.90
C ASN A 410 -69.37 4.28 39.42
N GLU A 411 -68.48 3.46 39.99
CA GLU A 411 -68.87 2.17 40.59
C GLU A 411 -69.80 2.37 41.79
N GLY A 412 -69.52 3.38 42.64
CA GLY A 412 -70.38 3.76 43.75
C GLY A 412 -71.77 4.18 43.28
N LEU A 413 -71.86 5.12 42.34
CA LEU A 413 -73.14 5.61 41.81
C LEU A 413 -73.98 4.49 41.19
N ALA A 414 -73.37 3.63 40.38
CA ALA A 414 -74.06 2.50 39.77
C ALA A 414 -74.65 1.54 40.82
N LYS A 415 -73.91 1.28 41.90
CA LYS A 415 -74.37 0.40 42.99
C LYS A 415 -75.58 0.99 43.72
N PHE A 416 -75.56 2.28 44.04
CA PHE A 416 -76.67 2.92 44.75
C PHE A 416 -77.89 3.15 43.85
N ALA A 417 -77.70 3.45 42.57
CA ALA A 417 -78.78 3.49 41.58
C ALA A 417 -79.55 2.15 41.53
N GLU A 418 -78.84 1.01 41.59
CA GLU A 418 -79.49 -0.30 41.60
C GLU A 418 -80.30 -0.55 42.88
N ILE A 419 -79.74 -0.22 44.05
CA ILE A 419 -80.44 -0.35 45.34
C ILE A 419 -81.73 0.48 45.33
N MET A 420 -81.67 1.68 44.78
CA MET A 420 -82.80 2.59 44.64
C MET A 420 -83.87 2.04 43.69
N ARG A 421 -83.46 1.51 42.54
CA ARG A 421 -84.36 0.93 41.54
C ARG A 421 -85.16 -0.26 42.11
N VAL A 422 -84.48 -1.21 42.74
CA VAL A 422 -85.07 -2.46 43.27
C VAL A 422 -86.12 -2.19 44.36
N ASN A 423 -85.89 -1.19 45.22
CA ASN A 423 -86.75 -0.94 46.39
C ASN A 423 -87.69 0.27 46.23
N SER A 424 -87.79 0.85 45.03
CA SER A 424 -88.53 2.09 44.74
C SER A 424 -90.00 2.11 45.15
N HIS A 425 -90.63 0.94 45.28
CA HIS A 425 -92.05 0.79 45.64
C HIS A 425 -92.33 0.75 47.16
N ASN A 426 -91.30 0.71 48.01
CA ASN A 426 -91.46 0.74 49.46
C ASN A 426 -90.38 1.62 50.12
N THR A 427 -90.78 2.82 50.51
CA THR A 427 -89.87 3.84 51.06
C THR A 427 -89.15 3.38 52.33
N ASN A 428 -89.79 2.60 53.20
CA ASN A 428 -89.16 2.11 54.44
C ASN A 428 -88.11 1.03 54.15
N LEU A 429 -88.43 0.07 53.27
CA LEU A 429 -87.46 -0.95 52.86
C LEU A 429 -86.28 -0.33 52.09
N LEU A 430 -86.55 0.65 51.22
CA LEU A 430 -85.52 1.42 50.54
C LEU A 430 -84.62 2.13 51.55
N ALA A 431 -85.19 2.83 52.52
CA ALA A 431 -84.44 3.56 53.54
C ALA A 431 -83.52 2.64 54.37
N ASP A 432 -84.01 1.47 54.77
CA ASP A 432 -83.23 0.47 55.53
C ASP A 432 -82.07 -0.10 54.72
N GLU A 433 -82.31 -0.57 53.51
CA GLU A 433 -81.25 -1.16 52.69
C GLU A 433 -80.27 -0.09 52.19
N PHE A 434 -80.75 1.11 51.86
CA PHE A 434 -79.92 2.23 51.44
C PHE A 434 -78.92 2.63 52.52
N ILE A 435 -79.38 2.92 53.75
CA ILE A 435 -78.47 3.35 54.83
C ILE A 435 -77.49 2.24 55.21
N LYS A 436 -77.95 0.99 55.27
CA LYS A 436 -77.07 -0.16 55.53
C LYS A 436 -75.95 -0.27 54.50
N GLN A 437 -76.23 -0.06 53.21
CA GLN A 437 -75.22 -0.10 52.16
C GLN A 437 -74.35 1.15 52.16
N MET A 438 -74.92 2.32 52.46
CA MET A 438 -74.21 3.59 52.60
C MET A 438 -73.14 3.51 53.69
N VAL A 439 -73.52 3.01 54.87
CA VAL A 439 -72.59 2.81 55.98
C VAL A 439 -71.45 1.87 55.58
N LYS A 440 -71.76 0.73 54.95
CA LYS A 440 -70.75 -0.26 54.54
C LYS A 440 -69.81 0.25 53.44
N TYR A 441 -70.35 0.89 52.41
CA TYR A 441 -69.57 1.32 51.25
C TYR A 441 -68.62 2.46 51.62
N MET A 442 -69.09 3.38 52.47
CA MET A 442 -68.29 4.50 52.97
C MET A 442 -67.32 4.07 54.09
N GLY A 443 -67.46 2.88 54.65
CA GLY A 443 -66.69 2.46 55.82
C GLY A 443 -67.08 3.21 57.10
N ALA A 444 -68.29 3.77 57.15
CA ALA A 444 -68.86 4.33 58.37
C ALA A 444 -69.27 3.21 59.33
N LEU A 445 -69.53 3.56 60.60
CA LEU A 445 -69.98 2.60 61.61
C LEU A 445 -71.46 2.74 61.96
N GLN A 446 -72.01 3.95 61.86
CA GLN A 446 -73.42 4.22 62.09
C GLN A 446 -73.97 5.14 61.00
N GLY A 447 -75.27 5.03 60.75
CA GLY A 447 -75.94 5.93 59.83
C GLY A 447 -77.43 6.05 60.11
N GLY A 448 -78.01 7.19 59.75
CA GLY A 448 -79.43 7.47 59.85
C GLY A 448 -79.94 8.20 58.61
N LEU A 449 -81.17 7.89 58.21
CA LEU A 449 -81.92 8.64 57.19
C LEU A 449 -83.14 9.29 57.83
N PHE A 450 -83.15 10.61 57.78
CA PHE A 450 -84.25 11.43 58.22
C PHE A 450 -85.01 11.94 56.99
N LEU A 451 -86.32 11.72 56.90
CA LEU A 451 -87.15 12.21 55.80
C LEU A 451 -88.23 13.18 56.29
N THR A 452 -88.63 14.10 55.43
CA THR A 452 -89.79 14.99 55.63
C THR A 452 -91.10 14.21 55.54
N ASN A 453 -92.16 14.64 56.22
CA ASN A 453 -93.50 14.06 56.06
C ASN A 453 -94.33 14.89 55.06
N ASP A 454 -95.24 14.25 54.31
CA ASP A 454 -96.00 14.88 53.22
C ASP A 454 -97.01 15.93 53.73
N ASP A 455 -97.50 15.79 54.98
CA ASP A 455 -98.47 16.72 55.60
C ASP A 455 -97.81 17.76 56.55
N LYS A 456 -96.53 17.60 56.87
CA LYS A 456 -95.78 18.46 57.82
C LYS A 456 -94.34 18.69 57.34
N THR A 457 -94.15 19.72 56.52
CA THR A 457 -92.86 20.07 55.89
C THR A 457 -91.82 20.67 56.84
N GLU A 458 -92.20 20.99 58.08
CA GLU A 458 -91.34 21.65 59.08
C GLU A 458 -90.52 20.68 59.95
N SER A 459 -90.72 19.36 59.81
CA SER A 459 -90.05 18.36 60.63
C SER A 459 -89.48 17.19 59.82
N LEU A 460 -88.39 16.63 60.31
CA LEU A 460 -87.67 15.47 59.78
C LEU A 460 -87.86 14.29 60.73
N GLN A 461 -88.39 13.19 60.21
CA GLN A 461 -88.57 11.95 60.98
C GLN A 461 -87.47 10.95 60.62
N LEU A 462 -86.88 10.31 61.63
CA LEU A 462 -85.95 9.20 61.42
C LEU A 462 -86.73 7.99 60.87
N ILE A 463 -86.47 7.64 59.60
CA ILE A 463 -87.14 6.53 58.91
C ILE A 463 -86.30 5.25 58.96
N SER A 464 -84.98 5.38 58.92
CA SER A 464 -84.04 4.26 58.97
C SER A 464 -82.81 4.64 59.78
N ALA A 465 -82.31 3.69 60.56
CA ALA A 465 -81.05 3.81 61.28
C ALA A 465 -80.32 2.46 61.29
N PHE A 466 -79.03 2.49 60.99
CA PHE A 466 -78.16 1.32 61.03
C PHE A 466 -77.16 1.44 62.19
N ALA A 467 -77.04 0.36 62.97
CA ALA A 467 -76.18 0.27 64.16
C ALA A 467 -76.45 1.33 65.26
N PHE A 468 -77.73 1.74 65.41
CA PHE A 468 -78.18 2.69 66.44
C PHE A 468 -78.83 1.97 67.64
N ASP A 469 -78.49 2.39 68.87
CA ASP A 469 -78.71 1.68 70.15
C ASP A 469 -80.16 1.69 70.70
N ARG A 470 -81.15 1.23 69.90
CA ARG A 470 -82.46 0.63 70.30
C ARG A 470 -83.49 0.71 69.16
N LYS A 471 -83.89 -0.43 68.58
CA LYS A 471 -85.01 -0.55 67.61
C LYS A 471 -86.41 -0.32 68.22
N ARG A 472 -86.55 0.02 69.50
CA ARG A 472 -87.85 -0.01 70.22
C ARG A 472 -88.60 1.34 70.33
N TYR A 473 -88.06 2.44 69.77
CA TYR A 473 -88.75 3.73 69.61
C TYR A 473 -88.25 4.49 68.36
N ILE A 474 -88.67 4.08 67.15
CA ILE A 474 -88.37 4.77 65.87
C ILE A 474 -89.36 5.91 65.64
N GLN A 475 -89.48 6.83 66.61
CA GLN A 475 -90.30 8.03 66.49
C GLN A 475 -89.51 9.29 66.90
N LYS A 476 -88.24 9.37 66.51
CA LYS A 476 -87.46 10.61 66.66
C LYS A 476 -87.84 11.56 65.53
N THR A 477 -88.41 12.70 65.90
CA THR A 477 -88.76 13.79 65.00
C THR A 477 -87.94 15.01 65.39
N ILE A 478 -87.25 15.63 64.43
CA ILE A 478 -86.38 16.79 64.60
C ILE A 478 -86.96 17.94 63.78
N LYS A 479 -87.10 19.14 64.35
CA LYS A 479 -87.56 20.30 63.57
C LYS A 479 -86.46 20.81 62.64
N LYS A 480 -86.82 21.41 61.50
CA LYS A 480 -85.85 22.14 60.68
C LYS A 480 -85.21 23.25 61.53
N GLY A 481 -83.88 23.38 61.44
CA GLY A 481 -83.08 24.28 62.28
C GLY A 481 -82.73 23.75 63.68
N GLU A 482 -83.18 22.56 64.06
CA GLU A 482 -82.86 21.92 65.35
C GLU A 482 -81.72 20.90 65.20
N GLY A 483 -80.58 21.14 65.88
CA GLY A 483 -79.40 20.28 65.81
C GLY A 483 -78.76 20.22 64.41
N LEU A 484 -77.69 19.42 64.25
CA LEU A 484 -76.96 19.36 62.97
C LEU A 484 -77.82 18.84 61.82
N VAL A 485 -78.68 17.85 62.07
CA VAL A 485 -79.63 17.31 61.07
C VAL A 485 -80.60 18.39 60.61
N GLY A 486 -81.15 19.19 61.55
CA GLY A 486 -82.04 20.30 61.22
C GLY A 486 -81.32 21.43 60.49
N THR A 487 -80.08 21.75 60.88
CA THR A 487 -79.24 22.77 60.22
C THR A 487 -78.87 22.35 58.80
N CYS A 488 -78.43 21.11 58.59
CA CYS A 488 -78.12 20.58 57.25
C CYS A 488 -79.34 20.67 56.31
N ALA A 489 -80.54 20.43 56.83
CA ALA A 489 -81.77 20.56 56.05
C ALA A 489 -82.14 22.00 55.70
N VAL A 490 -81.83 22.98 56.56
CA VAL A 490 -82.09 24.41 56.33
C VAL A 490 -81.06 24.99 55.36
N GLU A 491 -79.79 24.72 55.59
CA GLU A 491 -78.70 25.26 54.78
C GLU A 491 -78.56 24.55 53.43
N GLN A 492 -79.08 23.32 53.31
CA GLN A 492 -78.95 22.47 52.13
C GLN A 492 -77.48 22.27 51.70
N LYS A 493 -76.58 22.27 52.68
CA LYS A 493 -75.15 22.05 52.49
C LYS A 493 -74.69 20.82 53.28
N THR A 494 -73.74 20.10 52.70
CA THR A 494 -73.05 19.02 53.38
C THR A 494 -72.29 19.57 54.58
N ILE A 495 -72.45 18.95 55.73
CA ILE A 495 -71.70 19.27 56.94
C ILE A 495 -70.74 18.10 57.18
N ASN A 496 -69.44 18.35 57.03
CA ASN A 496 -68.39 17.38 57.34
C ASN A 496 -67.65 17.85 58.60
N LEU A 497 -67.96 17.23 59.74
CA LEU A 497 -67.41 17.61 61.04
C LEU A 497 -66.35 16.61 61.48
N THR A 498 -65.10 17.05 61.57
CA THR A 498 -63.97 16.25 62.07
C THR A 498 -63.64 16.54 63.54
N GLU A 499 -64.13 17.65 64.08
CA GLU A 499 -63.94 18.05 65.48
C GLU A 499 -65.26 17.93 66.24
N ILE A 500 -65.44 16.83 66.98
CA ILE A 500 -66.72 16.49 67.63
C ILE A 500 -66.58 16.61 69.15
N PRO A 501 -67.41 17.41 69.84
CA PRO A 501 -67.36 17.56 71.29
C PRO A 501 -67.60 16.24 72.05
N GLU A 502 -66.94 16.07 73.20
CA GLU A 502 -67.13 14.91 74.07
C GLU A 502 -68.60 14.74 74.47
N ASN A 503 -69.12 13.51 74.39
CA ASN A 503 -70.51 13.12 74.69
C ASN A 503 -71.60 13.65 73.74
N TYR A 504 -71.25 14.23 72.58
CA TYR A 504 -72.23 14.73 71.60
C TYR A 504 -72.96 13.60 70.86
N VAL A 505 -72.21 12.64 70.29
CA VAL A 505 -72.69 11.40 69.67
C VAL A 505 -71.70 10.28 70.00
N LEU A 506 -72.20 9.08 70.29
CA LEU A 506 -71.38 7.92 70.65
C LEU A 506 -71.67 6.73 69.74
N ILE A 507 -70.62 6.15 69.17
CA ILE A 507 -70.65 4.84 68.53
C ILE A 507 -70.49 3.80 69.64
N LYS A 508 -71.51 2.96 69.80
CA LYS A 508 -71.55 1.95 70.86
C LYS A 508 -71.28 0.56 70.35
N SER A 509 -70.56 -0.21 71.14
CA SER A 509 -70.33 -1.64 70.96
C SER A 509 -70.84 -2.41 72.17
N GLY A 510 -70.89 -3.74 72.09
CA GLY A 510 -71.21 -4.57 73.26
C GLY A 510 -70.18 -4.48 74.40
N LEU A 511 -69.03 -3.83 74.18
CA LEU A 511 -67.92 -3.73 75.13
C LEU A 511 -67.64 -2.30 75.61
N GLY A 512 -68.22 -1.27 74.99
CA GLY A 512 -67.96 0.14 75.31
C GLY A 512 -68.35 1.10 74.21
N ASP A 513 -68.18 2.40 74.49
CA ASP A 513 -68.67 3.51 73.68
C ASP A 513 -67.50 4.43 73.28
N THR A 514 -67.51 4.97 72.06
CA THR A 514 -66.47 5.90 71.56
C THR A 514 -67.07 7.02 70.70
N PRO A 515 -66.57 8.27 70.78
CA PRO A 515 -67.00 9.32 69.85
C PRO A 515 -66.47 9.01 68.42
N PRO A 516 -67.22 9.36 67.36
CA PRO A 516 -66.71 9.30 66.00
C PRO A 516 -65.56 10.30 65.76
N ASN A 517 -64.70 10.01 64.79
CA ASN A 517 -63.67 10.94 64.30
C ASN A 517 -64.17 11.81 63.13
N ASN A 518 -65.30 11.42 62.53
CA ASN A 518 -65.94 12.18 61.46
C ASN A 518 -67.46 11.95 61.52
N LEU A 519 -68.22 13.05 61.46
CA LEU A 519 -69.66 13.07 61.30
C LEU A 519 -70.01 13.80 60.00
N LEU A 520 -70.57 13.06 59.05
CA LEU A 520 -70.96 13.55 57.74
C LEU A 520 -72.48 13.64 57.65
N LEU A 521 -72.99 14.84 57.43
CA LEU A 521 -74.41 15.09 57.17
C LEU A 521 -74.61 15.53 55.72
N LEU A 522 -75.44 14.81 55.00
CA LEU A 522 -75.70 15.03 53.58
C LEU A 522 -77.16 15.45 53.41
N PRO A 523 -77.44 16.62 52.81
CA PRO A 523 -78.79 17.02 52.48
C PRO A 523 -79.32 16.12 51.35
N VAL A 524 -80.43 15.43 51.58
CA VAL A 524 -81.13 14.65 50.56
C VAL A 524 -82.07 15.61 49.84
N ARG A 525 -81.60 16.20 48.74
CA ARG A 525 -82.32 17.21 47.97
C ARG A 525 -82.20 16.99 46.46
N ASP A 526 -83.23 17.43 45.74
CA ASP A 526 -83.26 17.48 44.28
C ASP A 526 -83.82 18.84 43.84
N GLU A 527 -83.18 19.49 42.87
CA GLU A 527 -83.54 20.84 42.37
C GLU A 527 -83.87 21.88 43.47
N GLY A 528 -83.17 21.82 44.61
CA GLY A 528 -83.38 22.71 45.77
C GLY A 528 -84.54 22.31 46.69
N VAL A 529 -85.25 21.21 46.40
CA VAL A 529 -86.28 20.63 47.27
C VAL A 529 -85.63 19.64 48.22
N ILE A 530 -85.55 20.00 49.51
CA ILE A 530 -85.06 19.13 50.57
C ILE A 530 -86.13 18.10 50.96
N VAL A 531 -85.81 16.81 50.81
CA VAL A 531 -86.70 15.71 51.20
C VAL A 531 -86.20 14.96 52.44
N GLY A 532 -84.94 15.14 52.81
CA GLY A 532 -84.37 14.52 54.00
C GLY A 532 -82.92 14.90 54.27
N VAL A 533 -82.32 14.24 55.26
CA VAL A 533 -80.89 14.33 55.60
C VAL A 533 -80.38 12.93 55.93
N ILE A 534 -79.22 12.58 55.39
CA ILE A 534 -78.46 11.41 55.80
C ILE A 534 -77.41 11.86 56.81
N GLU A 535 -77.27 11.13 57.90
CA GLU A 535 -76.21 11.32 58.89
C GLU A 535 -75.36 10.05 58.93
N LEU A 536 -74.03 10.17 58.84
CA LEU A 536 -73.07 9.07 58.91
C LEU A 536 -71.99 9.38 59.94
N ALA A 537 -71.70 8.42 60.83
CA ALA A 537 -70.64 8.54 61.81
C ALA A 537 -69.54 7.49 61.56
N SER A 538 -68.29 7.93 61.52
CA SER A 538 -67.12 7.11 61.16
C SER A 538 -65.93 7.35 62.09
N LEU A 539 -65.07 6.35 62.26
CA LEU A 539 -63.74 6.50 62.86
C LEU A 539 -62.68 6.94 61.84
N LYS A 540 -62.99 6.88 60.54
CA LYS A 540 -62.13 7.35 59.46
C LYS A 540 -62.66 8.69 58.93
N VAL A 541 -61.77 9.64 58.69
CA VAL A 541 -62.09 10.89 57.97
C VAL A 541 -62.31 10.57 56.49
N PHE A 542 -63.45 10.97 55.95
CA PHE A 542 -63.74 10.82 54.52
C PHE A 542 -62.86 11.76 53.70
N ASN A 543 -62.28 11.26 52.60
CA ASN A 543 -61.53 12.10 51.66
C ASN A 543 -62.48 12.85 50.70
N GLU A 544 -61.95 13.80 49.93
CA GLU A 544 -62.76 14.64 49.03
C GLU A 544 -63.55 13.82 47.99
N ILE A 545 -62.95 12.78 47.41
CA ILE A 545 -63.59 11.88 46.43
C ILE A 545 -64.74 11.08 47.07
N GLU A 546 -64.56 10.63 48.31
CA GLU A 546 -65.57 9.91 49.09
C GLU A 546 -66.77 10.83 49.41
N ILE A 547 -66.52 12.09 49.80
CA ILE A 547 -67.57 13.07 50.08
C ILE A 547 -68.33 13.42 48.79
N GLU A 548 -67.64 13.69 47.68
CA GLU A 548 -68.26 13.96 46.38
C GLU A 548 -69.18 12.81 45.92
N LEU A 549 -68.70 11.57 46.06
CA LEU A 549 -69.53 10.39 45.78
C LEU A 549 -70.78 10.37 46.66
N ALA A 550 -70.62 10.63 47.96
CA ALA A 550 -71.74 10.57 48.92
C ALA A 550 -72.79 11.65 48.65
N GLU A 551 -72.38 12.86 48.24
CA GLU A 551 -73.26 13.95 47.82
C GLU A 551 -74.07 13.57 46.58
N ASN A 552 -73.41 13.00 45.56
CA ASN A 552 -74.07 12.55 44.33
C ASN A 552 -75.08 11.41 44.61
N ILE A 553 -74.73 10.48 45.51
CA ILE A 553 -75.65 9.43 45.96
C ILE A 553 -76.85 10.02 46.71
N ALA A 554 -76.64 11.00 47.60
CA ALA A 554 -77.70 11.67 48.35
C ALA A 554 -78.67 12.45 47.43
N SER A 555 -78.14 13.11 46.39
CA SER A 555 -78.96 13.77 45.37
C SER A 555 -79.81 12.78 44.58
N THR A 556 -79.22 11.65 44.14
CA THR A 556 -79.96 10.60 43.41
C THR A 556 -81.06 9.96 44.28
N LEU A 557 -80.81 9.81 45.60
CA LEU A 557 -81.81 9.36 46.55
C LEU A 557 -82.99 10.33 46.62
N ALA A 558 -82.74 11.63 46.60
CA ALA A 558 -83.78 12.64 46.65
C ALA A 558 -84.74 12.51 45.47
N SER A 559 -84.21 12.45 44.24
CA SER A 559 -85.03 12.26 43.03
C SER A 559 -85.87 10.98 43.09
N THR A 560 -85.29 9.89 43.62
CA THR A 560 -85.99 8.61 43.79
C THR A 560 -87.13 8.70 44.79
N ILE A 561 -86.91 9.36 45.94
CA ILE A 561 -87.93 9.55 46.98
C ILE A 561 -89.06 10.44 46.47
N ILE A 562 -88.75 11.55 45.80
CA ILE A 562 -89.75 12.46 45.21
C ILE A 562 -90.62 11.71 44.20
N SER A 563 -89.99 10.94 43.31
CA SER A 563 -90.69 10.14 42.30
C SER A 563 -91.56 9.06 42.94
N SER A 564 -91.05 8.34 43.95
CA SER A 564 -91.80 7.31 44.68
C SER A 564 -93.04 7.88 45.39
N ARG A 565 -92.89 9.01 46.10
CA ARG A 565 -94.02 9.70 46.76
C ARG A 565 -95.06 10.19 45.75
N THR A 566 -94.62 10.77 44.64
CA THR A 566 -95.51 11.23 43.57
C THR A 566 -96.31 10.06 42.99
N ASN A 567 -95.66 8.94 42.70
CA ASN A 567 -96.32 7.73 42.19
C ASN A 567 -97.33 7.16 43.19
N LEU A 568 -96.99 7.11 44.49
CA LEU A 568 -97.89 6.64 45.55
C LEU A 568 -99.12 7.55 45.68
N LYS A 569 -98.93 8.87 45.65
CA LYS A 569 -100.03 9.84 45.72
C LYS A 569 -100.95 9.75 44.49
N THR A 570 -100.39 9.60 43.30
CA THR A 570 -101.16 9.36 42.06
C THR A 570 -101.95 8.05 42.14
N ALA A 571 -101.35 6.97 42.64
CA ALA A 571 -102.05 5.69 42.81
C ALA A 571 -103.20 5.77 43.84
N GLN A 572 -103.02 6.50 44.95
CA GLN A 572 -104.07 6.73 45.94
C GLN A 572 -105.22 7.58 45.38
N LEU A 573 -104.91 8.67 44.66
CA LEU A 573 -105.91 9.52 44.01
C LEU A 573 -106.69 8.76 42.94
N LEU A 574 -106.01 7.92 42.15
CA LEU A 574 -106.64 7.05 41.16
C LEU A 574 -107.59 6.04 41.83
N LYS A 575 -107.15 5.40 42.93
CA LYS A 575 -107.98 4.48 43.69
C LYS A 575 -109.23 5.18 44.25
N LYS A 576 -109.06 6.36 44.85
CA LYS A 576 -110.17 7.15 45.39
C LYS A 576 -111.14 7.60 44.28
N SER A 577 -110.62 7.98 43.11
CA SER A 577 -111.44 8.31 41.94
C SER A 577 -112.20 7.09 41.40
N GLN A 578 -111.60 5.89 41.43
CA GLN A 578 -112.26 4.65 41.04
C GLN A 578 -113.35 4.23 42.05
N GLU A 579 -113.07 4.35 43.35
CA GLU A 579 -114.05 4.11 44.43
C GLU A 579 -115.24 5.08 44.31
N GLN A 580 -114.99 6.38 44.09
CA GLN A 580 -116.05 7.37 43.87
C GLN A 580 -116.86 7.11 42.59
N ALA A 581 -116.21 6.64 41.51
CA ALA A 581 -116.91 6.27 40.28
C ALA A 581 -117.78 5.02 40.47
N ALA A 582 -117.33 4.05 41.27
CA ALA A 582 -118.12 2.87 41.62
C ALA A 582 -119.33 3.22 42.50
N GLU A 583 -119.15 4.08 43.51
CA GLU A 583 -120.26 4.57 44.36
C GLU A 583 -121.30 5.34 43.53
N MET A 584 -120.88 6.18 42.58
CA MET A 584 -121.80 6.89 41.68
C MET A 584 -122.57 5.92 40.77
N ALA A 585 -121.90 4.89 40.22
CA ALA A 585 -122.55 3.89 39.37
C ALA A 585 -123.56 3.03 40.15
N GLU A 586 -123.27 2.71 41.42
CA GLU A 586 -124.17 1.98 42.31
C GLU A 586 -125.41 2.83 42.67
N GLN A 587 -125.23 4.13 42.96
CA GLN A 587 -126.33 5.06 43.15
C GLN A 587 -127.21 5.25 41.90
N GLU A 588 -126.61 5.21 40.70
CA GLU A 588 -127.35 5.34 39.43
C GLU A 588 -128.19 4.09 39.12
N GLU A 589 -127.70 2.90 39.49
CA GLU A 589 -128.43 1.63 39.32
C GLU A 589 -129.57 1.48 40.35
N GLU A 590 -129.40 1.96 41.59
CA GLU A 590 -130.49 2.05 42.58
C GLU A 590 -131.61 3.01 42.14
N MET A 591 -131.30 4.10 41.43
CA MET A 591 -132.34 5.00 40.87
C MET A 591 -133.07 4.41 39.66
N ARG A 592 -132.54 3.34 39.05
CA ARG A 592 -133.11 2.68 37.86
C ARG A 592 -134.05 1.52 38.20
N GLN A 593 -133.95 0.96 39.41
CA GLN A 593 -134.93 0.01 39.96
C GLN A 593 -136.10 0.75 40.61
#